data_AF-A0A3D1CIM2-F1
#
_entry.id   AF-A0A3D1CIM2-F1
#
_cell.length_a   1.000
_cell.length_b   1.000
_cell.length_c   1.000
_cell.angle_alpha   90.00
_cell.angle_beta   90.00
_cell.angle_gamma   90.00
#
_symmetry.space_group_name_H-M   'P 1'
#
loop_
_entity.id
_entity.type
_entity.pdbx_description
1 polymer ?
#
loop_
_entity_poly.entity_id
_entity_poly.type
_entity_poly.pdbx_seq_one_letter_code
_entity_poly.pdbx_strand_id
1 'polypeptide(L)' 'MYKKNMSIADFDDELFQAISAEEQRQEDHIELIASENYTSPRVMEAQGSLLTNKYAEGYPGK' A
#
# COMPACT_ATOMS: atom_id res chain seq x y z
N MET A 1 -19.09 -11.60 1.61
CA MET A 1 -17.62 -11.58 1.75
C MET A 1 -17.04 -10.90 0.52
N TYR A 2 -16.06 -10.01 0.68
CA TYR A 2 -15.44 -9.30 -0.45
C TYR A 2 -14.77 -10.28 -1.41
N LYS A 3 -14.85 -10.02 -2.72
CA LYS A 3 -14.20 -10.86 -3.73
C LYS A 3 -12.71 -10.52 -3.74
N LYS A 4 -11.85 -11.53 -3.94
CA LYS A 4 -10.38 -11.34 -3.98
C LYS A 4 -9.91 -10.42 -5.10
N ASN A 5 -10.73 -10.19 -6.13
CA ASN A 5 -10.42 -9.34 -7.26
C ASN A 5 -11.02 -7.93 -7.16
N MET A 6 -11.56 -7.54 -5.99
CA MET A 6 -11.97 -6.15 -5.78
C MET A 6 -10.74 -5.28 -5.69
N SER A 7 -10.70 -4.21 -6.48
CA SER A 7 -9.61 -3.24 -6.51
C SER A 7 -10.15 -1.82 -6.32
N ILE A 8 -9.26 -0.86 -6.05
CA ILE A 8 -9.64 0.57 -6.00
C ILE A 8 -10.11 1.05 -7.37
N ALA A 9 -9.55 0.53 -8.46
CA ALA A 9 -9.95 0.88 -9.83
C ALA A 9 -11.42 0.55 -10.15
N ASP A 10 -12.03 -0.41 -9.45
CA ASP A 10 -13.44 -0.77 -9.66
C ASP A 10 -14.40 0.00 -8.72
N PHE A 11 -13.87 0.86 -7.85
CA PHE A 11 -14.62 1.50 -6.75
C PHE A 11 -14.49 3.02 -6.74
N ASP A 12 -13.28 3.53 -6.96
CA ASP A 12 -12.93 4.94 -6.89
C ASP A 12 -11.90 5.30 -7.97
N ASP A 13 -12.42 5.78 -9.10
CA ASP A 13 -11.62 6.17 -10.27
C ASP A 13 -10.67 7.32 -9.96
N GLU A 14 -11.09 8.28 -9.14
CA GLU A 14 -10.28 9.46 -8.79
C GLU A 14 -9.08 9.05 -7.95
N LEU A 15 -9.31 8.20 -6.94
CA LEU A 15 -8.22 7.68 -6.11
C LEU A 15 -7.26 6.80 -6.91
N PHE A 16 -7.79 5.94 -7.80
CA PHE A 16 -6.95 5.10 -8.66
C PHE A 16 -6.05 5.94 -9.58
N GLN A 17 -6.59 7.00 -10.18
CA GLN A 17 -5.82 7.94 -11.00
C GLN A 17 -4.73 8.65 -10.19
N ALA A 18 -5.05 9.09 -8.96
CA ALA A 18 -4.08 9.74 -8.09
C ALA A 18 -2.90 8.81 -7.73
N ILE A 19 -3.17 7.54 -7.41
CA ILE A 19 -2.13 6.54 -7.12
C ILE A 19 -1.26 6.30 -8.35
N SER A 20 -1.87 6.13 -9.52
CA SER A 20 -1.14 5.87 -10.78
C SER A 20 -0.26 7.05 -11.19
N ALA A 21 -0.74 8.29 -10.97
CA ALA A 21 0.05 9.49 -11.24
C ALA A 21 1.25 9.61 -10.30
N GLU A 22 1.12 9.22 -9.03
CA GLU A 22 2.22 9.24 -8.07
C GLU A 22 3.26 8.15 -8.37
N GLU A 23 2.83 6.96 -8.80
CA GLU A 23 3.73 5.91 -9.30
C GLU A 23 4.58 6.43 -10.45
N GLN A 24 3.96 7.06 -11.46
CA GLN A 24 4.68 7.65 -12.58
C GLN A 24 5.64 8.77 -12.14
N ARG A 25 5.21 9.66 -11.24
CA ARG A 25 6.06 10.74 -10.71
C ARG A 25 7.31 10.17 -10.02
N GLN A 26 7.14 9.09 -9.27
CA GLN A 26 8.23 8.42 -8.57
C GLN A 26 9.24 7.77 -9.52
N GLU A 27 8.80 7.26 -10.66
CA GLU A 27 9.67 6.67 -11.69
C GLU A 27 10.38 7.73 -12.55
N ASP A 28 9.71 8.85 -12.84
CA ASP A 28 10.22 9.91 -13.72
C ASP A 28 11.23 10.84 -13.04
N HIS A 29 11.29 10.84 -11.71
CA HIS A 29 12.10 11.77 -10.93
C HIS A 29 13.26 11.08 -10.22
N ILE A 30 14.43 11.74 -10.21
CA ILE A 30 15.53 11.35 -9.33
C ILE A 30 15.21 11.85 -7.93
N GLU A 31 14.91 10.94 -7.01
CA GLU A 31 14.66 11.28 -5.62
C GLU A 31 15.99 11.45 -4.85
N LEU A 32 16.19 12.63 -4.27
CA LEU A 32 17.42 13.04 -3.57
C LEU A 32 17.19 13.36 -2.09
N ILE A 33 15.95 13.23 -1.62
CA ILE A 33 15.63 13.39 -0.21
C ILE A 33 16.22 12.20 0.56
N ALA A 34 17.24 12.47 1.38
CA ALA A 34 18.01 11.43 2.07
C ALA A 34 17.18 10.54 3.03
N SER A 35 16.01 11.00 3.46
CA SER A 35 15.10 10.26 4.34
C SER A 35 14.06 9.43 3.59
N GLU A 36 13.91 9.62 2.27
CA GLU A 36 12.96 8.88 1.45
C GLU A 36 13.59 7.63 0.84
N ASN A 37 12.76 6.64 0.53
CA ASN A 37 13.21 5.36 0.00
C ASN A 37 12.06 4.62 -0.71
N TYR A 38 12.41 3.72 -1.63
CA TYR A 38 11.48 2.80 -2.26
C TYR A 38 11.47 1.47 -1.51
N THR A 39 10.32 1.11 -0.95
CA THR A 39 10.20 -0.17 -0.27
C THR A 39 10.05 -1.33 -1.27
N SER A 40 10.36 -2.54 -0.83
CA SER A 40 10.22 -3.72 -1.70
C SER A 40 8.75 -4.12 -1.88
N PRO A 41 8.38 -4.77 -3.00
CA PRO A 41 7.03 -5.32 -3.19
C PRO A 41 6.58 -6.27 -2.07
N ARG A 42 7.51 -6.98 -1.44
CA ARG A 42 7.24 -7.89 -0.30
C ARG A 42 6.74 -7.16 0.94
N VAL A 43 7.22 -5.93 1.17
CA VAL A 43 6.76 -5.10 2.29
C VAL A 43 5.36 -4.58 2.01
N MET A 44 5.09 -4.13 0.78
CA MET A 44 3.75 -3.68 0.37
C MET A 44 2.71 -4.80 0.47
N GLU A 45 3.08 -6.03 0.07
CA GLU A 45 2.23 -7.21 0.21
C GLU A 45 1.84 -7.47 1.68
N ALA A 46 2.81 -7.43 2.60
CA ALA A 46 2.55 -7.63 4.02
C ALA A 46 1.67 -6.50 4.60
N GLN A 47 1.90 -5.26 4.19
CA GLN A 47 1.13 -4.08 4.63
C GLN A 47 -0.35 -4.17 4.18
N GLY A 48 -0.61 -4.67 2.97
CA GLY A 48 -1.96 -4.87 2.43
C GLY A 48 -2.65 -6.17 2.89
N SER A 49 -2.11 -6.88 3.88
CA SER A 49 -2.58 -8.20 4.28
C SER A 49 -3.74 -8.19 5.28
N LEU A 50 -4.27 -9.38 5.59
CA LEU A 50 -5.32 -9.60 6.58
C LEU A 50 -4.97 -9.13 8.00
N LEU A 51 -3.69 -8.82 8.28
CA LEU A 51 -3.25 -8.36 9.59
C LEU A 51 -3.97 -7.07 10.01
N THR A 52 -4.42 -6.24 9.06
CA THR A 52 -5.21 -5.02 9.34
C THR A 52 -6.54 -5.29 10.04
N ASN A 53 -7.08 -6.51 9.96
CA ASN A 53 -8.37 -6.86 10.55
C ASN A 53 -8.26 -7.21 12.04
N LYS A 54 -7.03 -7.40 12.55
CA LYS A 54 -6.82 -7.97 13.88
C LYS A 54 -6.63 -6.90 14.93
N TYR A 55 -7.49 -6.94 15.94
CA TYR A 55 -7.23 -6.29 17.23
C TYR A 55 -6.34 -7.20 18.10
N ALA A 56 -5.17 -6.72 18.54
CA ALA A 56 -4.15 -7.53 19.23
C ALA A 56 -3.44 -6.76 20.35
N GLU A 57 -4.19 -6.29 21.36
CA GLU A 57 -3.62 -5.71 22.57
C GLU A 57 -2.81 -6.72 23.39
N GLY A 58 -1.83 -6.22 24.14
CA GLY A 58 -0.93 -7.03 24.96
C GLY A 58 0.36 -7.42 24.23
N TYR A 59 1.01 -8.48 24.70
CA TYR A 59 2.25 -9.00 24.11
C TYR A 59 2.04 -10.47 23.69
N PRO A 60 2.82 -10.99 22.73
CA PRO A 60 2.76 -12.40 22.36
C PRO A 60 2.93 -13.31 23.59
N GLY A 61 1.93 -14.17 23.85
CA GLY A 61 1.95 -15.12 24.97
C GLY A 61 1.79 -14.51 26.37
N LYS A 62 1.29 -13.27 26.47
CA LYS A 62 0.90 -12.62 27.72
C LYS A 62 -0.60 -12.50 27.86
#